data_AF-A0A257LUC2-F1
#
_entry.id   AF-A0A257LUC2-F1
#
_cell.length_a   1.000
_cell.length_b   1.000
_cell.length_c   1.000
_cell.angle_alpha   90.00
_cell.angle_beta   90.00
_cell.angle_gamma   90.00
#
_symmetry.space_group_name_H-M   'P 1'
#
loop_
_entity.id
_entity.type
_entity.pdbx_description
1 polymer ?
#
loop_
_entity_poly.entity_id
_entity_poly.type
_entity_poly.pdbx_seq_one_letter_code
_entity_poly.pdbx_strand_id
1 'polypeptide(L)'
;MNKLTLLIAVAVTVMMVTSCGQKKGPAPREYLSVEEWVELGWQKYAERDYEAAKAAFDSALVFEADHVEANLGAGWSRVHLEKYDAAQAKLDIAIAQEGVKPIGMVVGGNLIVLDSVTLVPPDTPMLGLMNYVIRARDTVGRSYEFNVVRFTPYRIYIEPEIDPTMLPLTFEVDYAYYKGGGTIRQGDAFAGKCTGYMLQEDYTSAVIMGNVVFFIPGWEYFDKDSTHVNRTRLHVLMAQTYYRMKFYLNARDELKEADPTWEPPDPSDPDFLYKLQEKIEELLGRS
;
A
#
# COMPACT_ATOMS: atom_id res chain seq x y z
N MET A 1 30.71 34.43 68.53
CA MET A 1 29.74 33.74 67.67
C MET A 1 28.36 34.28 68.02
N ASN A 2 27.71 35.00 67.11
CA ASN A 2 26.47 35.73 67.44
C ASN A 2 25.30 34.74 67.58
N LYS A 3 24.38 35.02 68.52
CA LYS A 3 23.18 34.18 68.75
C LYS A 3 22.39 33.90 67.47
N LEU A 4 22.41 34.85 66.52
CA LEU A 4 21.80 34.72 65.19
C LEU A 4 22.49 33.67 64.30
N THR A 5 23.82 33.59 64.34
CA THR A 5 24.59 32.60 63.56
C THR A 5 24.40 31.18 64.10
N LEU A 6 24.22 31.03 65.41
CA LEU A 6 23.90 29.74 66.04
C LEU A 6 22.48 29.27 65.70
N LEU A 7 21.50 30.18 65.70
CA LEU A 7 20.10 29.87 65.32
C LEU A 7 19.96 29.44 63.87
N ILE A 8 20.67 30.10 62.94
CA ILE A 8 20.68 29.73 61.52
C ILE A 8 21.36 28.36 61.33
N ALA A 9 22.49 28.12 62.00
CA ALA A 9 23.16 26.83 61.92
C ALA A 9 22.27 25.69 62.44
N VAL A 10 21.58 25.87 63.57
CA VAL A 10 20.67 24.85 64.12
C VAL A 10 19.45 24.64 63.21
N ALA A 11 18.89 25.70 62.61
CA ALA A 11 17.76 25.57 61.70
C ALA A 11 18.14 24.84 60.39
N VAL A 12 19.33 25.09 59.85
CA VAL A 12 19.86 24.39 58.66
C VAL A 12 20.13 22.92 58.97
N THR A 13 20.68 22.59 60.14
CA THR A 13 20.91 21.20 60.54
C THR A 13 19.60 20.47 60.80
N VAL A 14 18.58 21.12 61.38
CA VAL A 14 17.26 20.52 61.59
C VAL A 14 16.52 20.29 60.26
N MET A 15 16.67 21.16 59.27
CA MET A 15 16.14 20.93 57.90
C MET A 15 16.84 19.78 57.17
N MET A 16 18.14 19.56 57.40
CA MET A 16 18.87 18.46 56.76
C MET A 16 18.53 17.08 57.35
N VAL A 17 18.04 17.02 58.60
CA VAL A 17 17.75 15.75 59.28
C VAL A 17 16.29 15.28 59.08
N THR A 18 15.41 16.10 58.52
CA THR A 18 14.02 15.70 58.19
C THR A 18 13.83 15.22 56.74
N SER A 19 14.89 15.17 55.93
CA SER A 19 14.85 14.62 54.56
C SER A 19 15.12 13.10 54.52
N CYS A 20 14.43 12.32 55.35
CA CYS A 20 14.36 10.87 55.24
C CYS A 20 12.90 10.45 55.08
N GLY A 21 12.42 10.60 53.84
CA GLY A 21 11.09 10.19 53.42
C GLY A 21 11.04 10.12 51.91
N GLN A 22 11.96 9.34 51.29
CA GLN A 22 11.74 8.90 49.91
C GLN A 22 10.48 8.03 49.90
N LYS A 23 9.34 8.67 49.64
CA LYS A 23 8.20 7.98 49.05
C LYS A 23 8.74 7.39 47.76
N LYS A 24 8.97 6.08 47.74
CA LYS A 24 9.14 5.34 46.49
C LYS A 24 7.98 5.79 45.61
N GLY A 25 8.30 6.47 44.50
CA GLY A 25 7.29 6.71 43.48
C GLY A 25 6.61 5.38 43.13
N PRO A 26 5.38 5.41 42.58
CA PRO A 26 4.80 4.18 42.04
C PRO A 26 5.86 3.47 41.20
N ALA A 27 5.95 2.15 41.33
CA ALA A 27 6.85 1.33 40.51
C ALA A 27 6.79 1.83 39.06
N PRO A 28 7.94 1.90 38.34
CA PRO A 28 7.93 2.28 36.94
C PRO A 28 6.79 1.53 36.25
N ARG A 29 5.89 2.25 35.57
CA ARG A 29 4.89 1.57 34.74
C ARG A 29 5.68 0.62 33.85
N GLU A 30 5.39 -0.66 33.97
CA GLU A 30 5.90 -1.66 33.05
C GLU A 30 5.34 -1.26 31.69
N TYR A 31 6.20 -0.65 30.88
CA TYR A 31 5.84 -0.31 29.51
C TYR A 31 5.78 -1.64 28.76
N LEU A 32 4.70 -1.86 28.02
CA LEU A 32 4.62 -3.01 27.13
C LEU A 32 5.83 -3.00 26.19
N SER A 33 6.34 -4.18 25.88
CA SER A 33 7.35 -4.37 24.84
C SER A 33 6.81 -3.98 23.47
N VAL A 34 7.70 -3.86 22.47
CA VAL A 34 7.29 -3.58 21.08
C VAL A 34 6.32 -4.66 20.59
N GLU A 35 6.62 -5.92 20.86
CA GLU A 35 5.80 -7.08 20.49
C GLU A 35 4.45 -7.07 21.19
N GLU A 36 4.40 -6.74 22.49
CA GLU A 36 3.15 -6.62 23.24
C GLU A 36 2.25 -5.48 22.71
N TRP A 37 2.84 -4.36 22.29
CA TRP A 37 2.12 -3.28 21.62
C TRP A 37 1.59 -3.70 20.24
N VAL A 38 2.37 -4.47 19.48
CA VAL A 38 1.97 -5.00 18.17
C VAL A 38 0.82 -6.00 18.32
N GLU A 39 0.91 -6.92 19.28
CA GLU A 39 -0.15 -7.87 19.58
C GLU A 39 -1.45 -7.16 19.98
N LEU A 40 -1.35 -6.17 20.88
CA LEU A 40 -2.50 -5.33 21.25
C LEU A 40 -3.08 -4.59 20.03
N GLY A 41 -2.23 -4.09 19.14
CA GLY A 41 -2.64 -3.43 17.90
C GLY A 41 -3.46 -4.35 17.01
N TRP A 42 -3.01 -5.59 16.80
CA TRP A 42 -3.76 -6.57 16.01
C TRP A 42 -5.02 -7.05 16.70
N GLN A 43 -5.01 -7.20 18.02
CA GLN A 43 -6.22 -7.49 18.78
C GLN A 43 -7.28 -6.41 18.54
N LYS A 44 -6.90 -5.13 18.69
CA LYS A 44 -7.80 -3.99 18.44
C LYS A 44 -8.26 -3.90 16.99
N TYR A 45 -7.37 -4.24 16.05
CA TYR A 45 -7.70 -4.32 14.63
C TYR A 45 -8.79 -5.36 14.37
N ALA A 46 -8.65 -6.56 14.93
CA ALA A 46 -9.65 -7.63 14.80
C ALA A 46 -11.00 -7.26 15.44
N GLU A 47 -10.97 -6.47 16.52
CA GLU A 47 -12.15 -5.88 17.16
C GLU A 47 -12.80 -4.74 16.34
N ARG A 48 -12.18 -4.34 15.20
CA ARG A 48 -12.54 -3.18 14.37
C ARG A 48 -12.43 -1.83 15.09
N ASP A 49 -11.71 -1.78 16.21
CA ASP A 49 -11.34 -0.55 16.90
C ASP A 49 -10.06 0.02 16.27
N TYR A 50 -10.20 0.57 15.07
CA TYR A 50 -9.05 1.00 14.28
C TYR A 50 -8.30 2.19 14.88
N GLU A 51 -8.96 3.06 15.66
CA GLU A 51 -8.27 4.13 16.38
C GLU A 51 -7.40 3.57 17.52
N ALA A 52 -7.90 2.60 18.30
CA ALA A 52 -7.09 1.95 19.32
C ALA A 52 -5.98 1.08 18.72
N ALA A 53 -6.24 0.37 17.63
CA ALA A 53 -5.24 -0.38 16.88
C ALA A 53 -4.11 0.53 16.41
N LYS A 54 -4.47 1.64 15.75
CA LYS A 54 -3.52 2.69 15.35
C LYS A 54 -2.71 3.19 16.52
N ALA A 55 -3.33 3.48 17.67
CA ALA A 55 -2.63 3.98 18.85
C ALA A 55 -1.63 2.97 19.44
N ALA A 56 -1.98 1.68 19.45
CA ALA A 56 -1.09 0.62 19.91
C ALA A 56 0.11 0.44 18.96
N PHE A 57 -0.12 0.38 17.64
CA PHE A 57 0.98 0.34 16.67
C PHE A 57 1.85 1.59 16.72
N ASP A 58 1.26 2.78 16.81
CA ASP A 58 2.02 4.02 16.95
C ASP A 58 2.88 4.01 18.25
N SER A 59 2.41 3.35 19.31
CA SER A 59 3.17 3.17 20.55
C SER A 59 4.37 2.24 20.37
N ALA A 60 4.22 1.12 19.65
CA ALA A 60 5.35 0.27 19.25
C ALA A 60 6.39 1.07 18.45
N LEU A 61 5.93 1.89 17.52
CA LEU A 61 6.76 2.69 16.62
C LEU A 61 7.49 3.87 17.29
N VAL A 62 7.12 4.23 18.54
CA VAL A 62 7.91 5.16 19.36
C VAL A 62 9.23 4.53 19.78
N PHE A 63 9.25 3.22 20.01
CA PHE A 63 10.44 2.49 20.45
C PHE A 63 11.24 1.95 19.26
N GLU A 64 10.57 1.42 18.24
CA GLU A 64 11.20 0.87 17.04
C GLU A 64 10.45 1.37 15.79
N ALA A 65 10.93 2.49 15.24
CA ALA A 65 10.25 3.20 14.15
C ALA A 65 10.17 2.41 12.84
N ASP A 66 11.08 1.46 12.63
CA ASP A 66 11.19 0.59 11.45
C ASP A 66 10.62 -0.81 11.66
N HIS A 67 9.99 -1.09 12.82
CA HIS A 67 9.36 -2.39 13.09
C HIS A 67 8.30 -2.70 12.01
N VAL A 68 8.56 -3.73 11.20
CA VAL A 68 7.81 -4.02 9.97
C VAL A 68 6.33 -4.23 10.26
N GLU A 69 6.02 -5.12 11.20
CA GLU A 69 4.64 -5.50 11.50
C GLU A 69 3.85 -4.36 12.16
N ALA A 70 4.53 -3.50 12.91
CA ALA A 70 3.90 -2.33 13.50
C ALA A 70 3.56 -1.28 12.43
N ASN A 71 4.46 -1.07 11.45
CA ASN A 71 4.19 -0.20 10.31
C ASN A 71 3.08 -0.77 9.39
N LEU A 72 3.05 -2.09 9.17
CA LEU A 72 1.98 -2.76 8.42
C LEU A 72 0.62 -2.55 9.07
N GLY A 73 0.50 -2.84 10.37
CA GLY A 73 -0.73 -2.65 11.13
C GLY A 73 -1.15 -1.18 11.22
N ALA A 74 -0.19 -0.29 11.48
CA ALA A 74 -0.41 1.16 11.46
C ALA A 74 -0.94 1.66 10.11
N GLY A 75 -0.48 1.08 9.00
CA GLY A 75 -0.95 1.37 7.65
C GLY A 75 -2.39 0.92 7.44
N TRP A 76 -2.69 -0.35 7.70
CA TRP A 76 -4.03 -0.92 7.57
C TRP A 76 -5.07 -0.23 8.46
N SER A 77 -4.74 0.07 9.72
CA SER A 77 -5.62 0.84 10.59
C SER A 77 -5.95 2.21 9.98
N ARG A 78 -4.98 2.87 9.35
CA ARG A 78 -5.19 4.18 8.72
C ARG A 78 -6.01 4.09 7.42
N VAL A 79 -5.93 2.99 6.67
CA VAL A 79 -6.84 2.75 5.53
C VAL A 79 -8.28 2.72 6.02
N HIS A 80 -8.57 1.97 7.08
CA HIS A 80 -9.92 1.91 7.66
C HIS A 80 -10.40 3.23 8.28
N LEU A 81 -9.48 4.09 8.70
CA LEU A 81 -9.77 5.43 9.22
C LEU A 81 -9.81 6.51 8.14
N GLU A 82 -9.72 6.12 6.86
CA GLU A 82 -9.71 7.03 5.71
C GLU A 82 -8.55 8.05 5.73
N LYS A 83 -7.47 7.72 6.46
CA LYS A 83 -6.24 8.53 6.57
C LYS A 83 -5.21 8.04 5.55
N TYR A 84 -5.58 8.09 4.27
CA TYR A 84 -4.89 7.36 3.20
C TYR A 84 -3.43 7.77 3.02
N ASP A 85 -3.08 9.05 2.94
CA ASP A 85 -1.67 9.46 2.77
C ASP A 85 -0.77 8.97 3.91
N ALA A 86 -1.29 9.03 5.14
CA ALA A 86 -0.60 8.51 6.32
C ALA A 86 -0.53 6.97 6.31
N ALA A 87 -1.52 6.28 5.72
CA ALA A 87 -1.48 4.84 5.50
C ALA A 87 -0.38 4.48 4.49
N GLN A 88 -0.33 5.15 3.34
CA GLN A 88 0.66 4.91 2.29
C GLN A 88 2.09 5.05 2.84
N ALA A 89 2.35 6.10 3.62
CA ALA A 89 3.66 6.32 4.24
C ALA A 89 4.09 5.16 5.17
N LYS A 90 3.14 4.58 5.93
CA LYS A 90 3.43 3.45 6.82
C LYS A 90 3.66 2.15 6.06
N LEU A 91 2.84 1.90 5.04
CA LEU A 91 3.00 0.73 4.17
C LEU A 91 4.31 0.80 3.37
N ASP A 92 4.75 1.99 2.93
CA ASP A 92 6.03 2.18 2.27
C ASP A 92 7.23 1.83 3.15
N ILE A 93 7.17 2.15 4.45
CA ILE A 93 8.21 1.74 5.40
C ILE A 93 8.21 0.21 5.53
N ALA A 94 7.04 -0.41 5.73
CA ALA A 94 6.95 -1.88 5.83
C ALA A 94 7.51 -2.59 4.57
N ILE A 95 7.22 -2.06 3.38
CA ILE A 95 7.76 -2.57 2.11
C ILE A 95 9.28 -2.44 2.04
N ALA A 96 9.81 -1.27 2.41
CA ALA A 96 11.23 -0.95 2.29
C ALA A 96 12.12 -1.79 3.22
N GLN A 97 11.61 -2.13 4.41
CA GLN A 97 12.35 -2.92 5.40
C GLN A 97 12.39 -4.43 5.07
N GLU A 98 11.51 -4.91 4.18
CA GLU A 98 11.45 -6.31 3.75
C GLU A 98 12.40 -6.63 2.57
N GLY A 99 13.10 -5.66 1.99
CA GLY A 99 14.14 -5.93 0.98
C GLY A 99 14.32 -4.89 -0.13
N VAL A 100 15.30 -5.15 -1.01
CA VAL A 100 15.83 -4.19 -2.00
C VAL A 100 14.84 -3.89 -3.13
N LYS A 101 14.58 -2.59 -3.36
CA LYS A 101 14.01 -2.05 -4.60
C LYS A 101 15.11 -1.85 -5.64
N PRO A 102 14.93 -2.38 -6.86
CA PRO A 102 15.21 -1.58 -8.05
C PRO A 102 14.00 -1.56 -8.98
N ILE A 103 13.62 -0.35 -9.40
CA ILE A 103 12.67 -0.17 -10.50
C ILE A 103 13.44 -0.51 -11.77
N GLY A 104 12.87 -1.31 -12.68
CA GLY A 104 13.59 -1.79 -13.86
C GLY A 104 12.66 -1.87 -15.07
N MET A 105 13.08 -1.34 -16.21
CA MET A 105 12.39 -1.51 -17.50
C MET A 105 13.31 -2.27 -18.45
N VAL A 106 12.83 -3.32 -19.10
CA VAL A 106 13.62 -4.01 -20.11
C VAL A 106 13.31 -3.43 -21.49
N VAL A 107 14.26 -2.69 -22.06
CA VAL A 107 14.15 -2.12 -23.42
C VAL A 107 15.13 -2.84 -24.34
N GLY A 108 14.60 -3.56 -25.33
CA GLY A 108 15.42 -4.30 -26.30
C GLY A 108 16.33 -5.37 -25.66
N GLY A 109 15.86 -6.01 -24.56
CA GLY A 109 16.63 -6.99 -23.80
C GLY A 109 17.58 -6.42 -22.74
N ASN A 110 17.67 -5.10 -22.60
CA ASN A 110 18.52 -4.43 -21.61
C ASN A 110 17.70 -3.88 -20.44
N LEU A 111 18.13 -4.19 -19.20
CA LEU A 111 17.54 -3.65 -17.98
C LEU A 111 17.96 -2.18 -17.76
N ILE A 112 16.99 -1.28 -17.73
CA ILE A 112 17.14 0.14 -17.38
C ILE A 112 16.60 0.32 -15.96
N VAL A 113 17.44 0.73 -15.01
CA VAL A 113 17.00 0.99 -13.63
C VAL A 113 16.30 2.36 -13.58
N LEU A 114 15.06 2.36 -13.11
CA LEU A 114 14.23 3.55 -12.97
C LEU A 114 14.31 4.11 -11.53
N ASP A 115 14.09 5.41 -11.38
CA ASP A 115 13.94 6.08 -10.08
C ASP A 115 12.46 6.40 -9.76
N SER A 116 11.62 6.46 -10.79
CA SER A 116 10.20 6.75 -10.70
C SER A 116 9.44 6.25 -11.93
N VAL A 117 8.21 5.77 -11.70
CA VAL A 117 7.23 5.43 -12.74
C VAL A 117 5.91 6.03 -12.30
N THR A 118 5.31 6.80 -13.18
CA THR A 118 4.00 7.44 -12.96
C THR A 118 3.16 7.20 -14.19
N LEU A 119 2.03 6.53 -14.02
CA LEU A 119 1.02 6.50 -15.06
C LEU A 119 0.19 7.80 -14.92
N VAL A 120 0.06 8.54 -16.00
CA VAL A 120 -0.54 9.88 -16.04
C VAL A 120 -1.84 9.77 -16.85
N PRO A 121 -2.98 10.27 -16.33
CA PRO A 121 -4.18 10.41 -17.14
C PRO A 121 -3.90 11.38 -18.30
N PRO A 122 -4.59 11.28 -19.44
CA PRO A 122 -4.33 12.16 -20.57
C PRO A 122 -4.51 13.64 -20.17
N ASP A 123 -3.50 14.45 -20.45
CA ASP A 123 -3.47 15.90 -20.17
C ASP A 123 -4.58 16.67 -20.94
N THR A 124 -5.28 16.01 -21.86
CA THR A 124 -6.42 16.58 -22.59
C THR A 124 -7.44 15.50 -22.92
N PRO A 125 -8.70 15.57 -22.44
CA PRO A 125 -9.77 14.73 -22.96
C PRO A 125 -10.14 15.21 -24.38
N MET A 126 -9.34 14.83 -25.36
CA MET A 126 -9.66 15.05 -26.77
C MET A 126 -10.72 14.03 -27.18
N LEU A 127 -11.99 14.47 -27.21
CA LEU A 127 -13.12 13.82 -27.90
C LEU A 127 -13.04 12.29 -28.00
N GLY A 128 -12.98 11.61 -26.85
CA GLY A 128 -13.13 10.15 -26.77
C GLY A 128 -11.85 9.30 -26.90
N LEU A 129 -10.66 9.89 -26.98
CA LEU A 129 -9.40 9.14 -26.93
C LEU A 129 -8.76 9.29 -25.53
N MET A 130 -8.93 8.28 -24.68
CA MET A 130 -8.27 8.19 -23.37
C MET A 130 -7.02 7.32 -23.49
N ASN A 131 -5.92 7.88 -23.99
CA ASN A 131 -4.63 7.21 -23.93
C ASN A 131 -3.99 7.56 -22.60
N TYR A 132 -3.98 6.63 -21.65
CA TYR A 132 -3.15 6.78 -20.45
C TYR A 132 -1.69 6.76 -20.86
N VAL A 133 -0.82 7.47 -20.14
CA VAL A 133 0.58 7.57 -20.53
C VAL A 133 1.47 7.15 -19.37
N ILE A 134 2.45 6.27 -19.59
CA ILE A 134 3.48 5.99 -18.59
C ILE A 134 4.62 6.97 -18.77
N ARG A 135 4.84 7.80 -17.75
CA ARG A 135 6.07 8.58 -17.58
C ARG A 135 7.01 7.83 -16.65
N ALA A 136 8.20 7.54 -17.13
CA ALA A 136 9.25 6.92 -16.34
C ALA A 136 10.49 7.81 -16.32
N ARG A 137 11.27 7.76 -15.25
CA ARG A 137 12.59 8.39 -15.19
C ARG A 137 13.62 7.38 -14.72
N ASP A 138 14.78 7.39 -15.37
CA ASP A 138 15.90 6.53 -14.98
C ASP A 138 16.82 7.15 -13.94
N THR A 139 17.68 6.32 -13.34
CA THR A 139 18.64 6.74 -12.31
C THR A 139 19.68 7.76 -12.79
N VAL A 140 19.77 8.01 -14.10
CA VAL A 140 20.62 9.06 -14.69
C VAL A 140 19.81 10.28 -15.15
N GLY A 141 18.52 10.33 -14.82
CA GLY A 141 17.63 11.48 -15.03
C GLY A 141 16.96 11.55 -16.41
N ARG A 142 17.08 10.52 -17.26
CA ARG A 142 16.39 10.48 -18.57
C ARG A 142 14.92 10.15 -18.35
N SER A 143 14.05 10.85 -19.07
CA SER A 143 12.59 10.64 -19.03
C SER A 143 12.09 9.88 -20.25
N TYR A 144 11.10 9.03 -20.04
CA TYR A 144 10.47 8.21 -21.05
C TYR A 144 8.95 8.39 -20.96
N GLU A 145 8.26 8.40 -22.10
CA GLU A 145 6.82 8.57 -22.19
C GLU A 145 6.22 7.52 -23.14
N PHE A 146 5.13 6.86 -22.72
CA PHE A 146 4.54 5.73 -23.46
C PHE A 146 3.02 5.72 -23.42
N ASN A 147 2.33 5.66 -24.57
CA ASN A 147 0.87 5.49 -24.60
C ASN A 147 0.49 4.09 -24.15
N VAL A 148 -0.42 3.94 -23.19
CA VAL A 148 -0.92 2.66 -22.70
C VAL A 148 -2.18 2.26 -23.45
N VAL A 149 -2.08 1.09 -24.08
CA VAL A 149 -3.16 0.45 -24.84
C VAL A 149 -3.93 -0.53 -23.97
N ARG A 150 -3.24 -1.29 -23.13
CA ARG A 150 -3.84 -2.34 -22.29
C ARG A 150 -2.92 -2.70 -21.13
N PHE A 151 -3.50 -3.02 -19.98
CA PHE A 151 -2.78 -3.71 -18.92
C PHE A 151 -3.00 -5.22 -19.07
N THR A 152 -2.07 -6.03 -18.61
CA THR A 152 -2.29 -7.45 -18.32
C THR A 152 -1.58 -7.74 -17.03
N PRO A 153 -1.89 -8.84 -16.34
CA PRO A 153 -1.17 -9.23 -15.14
C PRO A 153 0.34 -9.19 -15.36
N TYR A 154 0.81 -9.47 -16.58
CA TYR A 154 2.23 -9.58 -16.93
C TYR A 154 2.82 -8.44 -17.78
N ARG A 155 2.01 -7.57 -18.39
CA ARG A 155 2.48 -6.65 -19.45
C ARG A 155 1.63 -5.39 -19.55
N ILE A 156 2.28 -4.27 -19.78
CA ILE A 156 1.60 -3.05 -20.23
C ILE A 156 1.85 -2.91 -21.73
N TYR A 157 0.81 -3.04 -22.53
CA TYR A 157 0.90 -2.82 -23.97
C TYR A 157 0.96 -1.33 -24.20
N ILE A 158 2.00 -0.89 -24.93
CA ILE A 158 2.20 0.52 -25.23
C ILE A 158 2.45 0.77 -26.72
N GLU A 159 2.03 1.93 -27.22
CA GLU A 159 2.35 2.41 -28.57
C GLU A 159 3.43 3.51 -28.49
N PRO A 160 4.63 3.30 -29.07
CA PRO A 160 5.66 4.33 -29.12
C PRO A 160 5.29 5.42 -30.13
N GLU A 161 5.68 6.67 -29.85
CA GLU A 161 5.44 7.82 -30.72
C GLU A 161 6.44 7.91 -31.90
N ILE A 162 7.37 6.95 -32.07
CA ILE A 162 8.50 7.06 -33.02
C ILE A 162 8.65 5.80 -33.90
N ASP A 163 8.81 6.06 -35.20
CA ASP A 163 9.19 5.23 -36.37
C ASP A 163 8.71 3.75 -36.41
N PRO A 164 7.76 3.41 -37.32
CA PRO A 164 7.20 2.06 -37.47
C PRO A 164 8.18 0.99 -37.98
N THR A 165 9.43 1.34 -38.32
CA THR A 165 10.44 0.40 -38.85
C THR A 165 11.28 -0.30 -37.78
N MET A 166 11.20 0.11 -36.51
CA MET A 166 11.92 -0.52 -35.39
C MET A 166 11.00 -1.47 -34.62
N LEU A 167 10.98 -2.75 -35.02
CA LEU A 167 10.30 -3.82 -34.29
C LEU A 167 11.26 -4.56 -33.33
N PRO A 168 10.76 -5.04 -32.16
CA PRO A 168 9.36 -5.35 -31.90
C PRO A 168 8.55 -4.24 -31.21
N LEU A 169 7.29 -4.18 -31.62
CA LEU A 169 6.17 -3.29 -31.24
C LEU A 169 5.63 -3.56 -29.82
N THR A 170 6.49 -3.97 -28.90
CA THR A 170 6.08 -4.54 -27.62
C THR A 170 7.13 -4.20 -26.59
N PHE A 171 6.72 -3.51 -25.53
CA PHE A 171 7.58 -3.28 -24.39
C PHE A 171 6.98 -3.93 -23.15
N GLU A 172 7.84 -4.58 -22.39
CA GLU A 172 7.53 -5.11 -21.07
C GLU A 172 7.83 -3.98 -20.09
N VAL A 173 6.80 -3.24 -19.71
CA VAL A 173 6.87 -2.53 -18.43
C VAL A 173 6.56 -3.60 -17.40
N ASP A 174 7.61 -4.27 -16.93
CA ASP A 174 7.58 -4.95 -15.65
C ASP A 174 7.12 -3.90 -14.65
N TYR A 175 5.87 -4.01 -14.17
CA TYR A 175 5.48 -3.29 -12.96
C TYR A 175 6.48 -3.72 -11.91
N ALA A 176 7.41 -2.83 -11.60
CA ALA A 176 8.62 -3.20 -10.90
C ALA A 176 8.32 -3.48 -9.44
N TYR A 177 7.84 -4.69 -9.22
CA TYR A 177 8.09 -5.49 -8.06
C TYR A 177 8.49 -6.85 -8.62
N TYR A 178 9.78 -7.13 -8.46
CA TYR A 178 10.31 -8.48 -8.45
C TYR A 178 10.52 -9.22 -9.77
N LYS A 179 11.63 -8.90 -10.42
CA LYS A 179 12.48 -9.97 -10.97
C LYS A 179 13.23 -10.65 -9.82
N GLY A 180 12.53 -11.45 -9.00
CA GLY A 180 13.09 -12.17 -7.84
C GLY A 180 12.14 -12.67 -6.73
N GLY A 181 10.83 -12.41 -6.81
CA GLY A 181 9.78 -12.76 -5.83
C GLY A 181 9.71 -11.93 -4.52
N GLY A 182 8.55 -11.34 -4.21
CA GLY A 182 8.31 -10.60 -2.95
C GLY A 182 7.93 -11.47 -1.75
N THR A 183 7.95 -10.88 -0.55
CA THR A 183 7.48 -11.55 0.68
C THR A 183 5.97 -11.42 0.82
N ILE A 184 5.33 -12.36 1.52
CA ILE A 184 3.89 -12.30 1.81
C ILE A 184 3.52 -10.97 2.50
N ARG A 185 4.36 -10.48 3.43
CA ARG A 185 4.15 -9.20 4.11
C ARG A 185 4.22 -7.99 3.17
N GLN A 186 5.07 -8.03 2.15
CA GLN A 186 5.03 -7.02 1.10
C GLN A 186 3.70 -7.07 0.33
N GLY A 187 3.16 -8.27 0.09
CA GLY A 187 1.85 -8.43 -0.54
C GLY A 187 0.72 -7.85 0.29
N ASP A 188 0.75 -8.07 1.60
CA ASP A 188 -0.20 -7.45 2.54
C ASP A 188 -0.11 -5.93 2.48
N ALA A 189 1.10 -5.38 2.40
CA ALA A 189 1.28 -3.94 2.28
C ALA A 189 0.76 -3.41 0.93
N PHE A 190 1.08 -4.05 -0.20
CA PHE A 190 0.59 -3.64 -1.52
C PHE A 190 -0.92 -3.75 -1.66
N ALA A 191 -1.55 -4.77 -1.09
CA ALA A 191 -3.01 -4.89 -1.05
C ALA A 191 -3.64 -3.70 -0.27
N GLY A 192 -3.01 -3.29 0.84
CA GLY A 192 -3.41 -2.10 1.58
C GLY A 192 -3.24 -0.81 0.77
N LYS A 193 -2.11 -0.65 0.07
CA LYS A 193 -1.85 0.51 -0.79
C LYS A 193 -2.84 0.57 -1.95
N CYS A 194 -3.10 -0.55 -2.62
CA CYS A 194 -4.08 -0.70 -3.69
C CYS A 194 -5.47 -0.23 -3.23
N THR A 195 -5.92 -0.73 -2.08
CA THR A 195 -7.19 -0.33 -1.46
C THR A 195 -7.23 1.17 -1.18
N GLY A 196 -6.19 1.72 -0.55
CA GLY A 196 -6.10 3.15 -0.23
C GLY A 196 -6.16 4.03 -1.49
N TYR A 197 -5.38 3.70 -2.52
CA TYR A 197 -5.40 4.46 -3.78
C TYR A 197 -6.74 4.38 -4.50
N MET A 198 -7.38 3.20 -4.50
CA MET A 198 -8.71 3.03 -5.09
C MET A 198 -9.74 3.91 -4.38
N LEU A 199 -9.70 3.98 -3.05
CA LEU A 199 -10.59 4.84 -2.24
C LEU A 199 -10.30 6.34 -2.41
N GLN A 200 -9.07 6.71 -2.76
CA GLN A 200 -8.69 8.07 -3.16
C GLN A 200 -9.03 8.41 -4.61
N GLU A 201 -9.62 7.47 -5.36
CA GLU A 201 -9.85 7.56 -6.81
C GLU A 201 -8.57 7.72 -7.65
N ASP A 202 -7.41 7.41 -7.08
CA ASP A 202 -6.15 7.24 -7.80
C ASP A 202 -6.09 5.82 -8.38
N TYR A 203 -6.93 5.59 -9.40
CA TYR A 203 -7.07 4.28 -10.04
C TYR A 203 -5.77 3.81 -10.70
N THR A 204 -4.96 4.76 -11.15
CA THR A 204 -3.64 4.52 -11.69
C THR A 204 -2.74 3.84 -10.66
N SER A 205 -2.51 4.48 -9.51
CA SER A 205 -1.66 3.90 -8.48
C SER A 205 -2.26 2.61 -7.92
N ALA A 206 -3.59 2.52 -7.83
CA ALA A 206 -4.28 1.31 -7.40
C ALA A 206 -3.98 0.11 -8.31
N VAL A 207 -4.05 0.28 -9.65
CA VAL A 207 -3.72 -0.79 -10.61
C VAL A 207 -2.26 -1.22 -10.47
N ILE A 208 -1.33 -0.27 -10.29
CA ILE A 208 0.08 -0.59 -10.09
C ILE A 208 0.23 -1.46 -8.84
N MET A 209 -0.31 -1.02 -7.70
CA MET A 209 -0.15 -1.75 -6.45
C MET A 209 -0.87 -3.11 -6.47
N GLY A 210 -2.04 -3.22 -7.10
CA GLY A 210 -2.81 -4.47 -7.15
C GLY A 210 -2.17 -5.54 -8.03
N ASN A 211 -1.70 -5.17 -9.23
CA ASN A 211 -1.00 -6.11 -10.11
C ASN A 211 0.22 -6.74 -9.43
N VAL A 212 0.90 -5.94 -8.61
CA VAL A 212 2.11 -6.33 -7.89
C VAL A 212 1.87 -7.46 -6.90
N VAL A 213 0.73 -7.42 -6.22
CA VAL A 213 0.34 -8.49 -5.29
C VAL A 213 0.25 -9.83 -6.03
N PHE A 214 -0.26 -9.86 -7.26
CA PHE A 214 -0.38 -11.11 -8.04
C PHE A 214 0.95 -11.76 -8.38
N PHE A 215 2.04 -11.00 -8.37
CA PHE A 215 3.40 -11.51 -8.60
C PHE A 215 4.11 -12.01 -7.34
N ILE A 216 3.54 -11.78 -6.16
CA ILE A 216 4.16 -12.20 -4.91
C ILE A 216 3.92 -13.71 -4.73
N PRO A 217 4.98 -14.54 -4.78
CA PRO A 217 4.81 -15.97 -4.72
C PRO A 217 4.14 -16.39 -3.41
N GLY A 218 3.02 -17.09 -3.53
CA GLY A 218 2.28 -17.62 -2.38
C GLY A 218 1.41 -16.60 -1.63
N TRP A 219 1.26 -15.36 -2.12
CA TRP A 219 0.26 -14.45 -1.55
C TRP A 219 -1.15 -14.88 -2.01
N GLU A 220 -2.00 -15.17 -1.04
CA GLU A 220 -3.40 -15.57 -1.27
C GLU A 220 -4.39 -14.73 -0.46
N TYR A 221 -3.99 -14.29 0.72
CA TYR A 221 -4.79 -13.45 1.60
C TYR A 221 -3.93 -12.77 2.64
N PHE A 222 -4.46 -11.68 3.19
CA PHE A 222 -3.90 -11.05 4.37
C PHE A 222 -4.33 -11.82 5.63
N ASP A 223 -3.39 -12.24 6.45
CA ASP A 223 -3.64 -13.13 7.60
C ASP A 223 -4.56 -12.49 8.67
N LYS A 224 -4.53 -11.15 8.82
CA LYS A 224 -5.37 -10.44 9.80
C LYS A 224 -6.79 -10.16 9.31
N ASP A 225 -7.06 -10.30 8.01
CA ASP A 225 -8.40 -10.19 7.44
C ASP A 225 -8.56 -10.98 6.13
N SER A 226 -8.48 -12.31 6.23
CA SER A 226 -8.58 -13.20 5.07
C SER A 226 -9.96 -13.20 4.42
N THR A 227 -10.98 -12.75 5.14
CA THR A 227 -12.35 -12.67 4.62
C THR A 227 -12.50 -11.52 3.64
N HIS A 228 -11.89 -10.36 3.93
CA HIS A 228 -12.06 -9.17 3.11
C HIS A 228 -10.87 -8.85 2.20
N VAL A 229 -9.68 -9.30 2.58
CA VAL A 229 -8.44 -9.07 1.84
C VAL A 229 -7.87 -10.41 1.40
N ASN A 230 -8.29 -10.84 0.21
CA ASN A 230 -7.84 -12.07 -0.43
C ASN A 230 -7.74 -11.90 -1.95
N ARG A 231 -7.10 -12.88 -2.59
CA ARG A 231 -6.84 -12.90 -4.03
C ARG A 231 -8.09 -12.71 -4.88
N THR A 232 -9.17 -13.43 -4.58
CA THR A 232 -10.45 -13.30 -5.30
C THR A 232 -11.01 -11.88 -5.17
N ARG A 233 -11.05 -11.31 -3.96
CA ARG A 233 -11.52 -9.94 -3.75
C ARG A 233 -10.60 -8.90 -4.38
N LEU A 234 -9.30 -9.17 -4.46
CA LEU A 234 -8.36 -8.31 -5.18
C LEU A 234 -8.65 -8.31 -6.68
N HIS A 235 -8.95 -9.45 -7.30
CA HIS A 235 -9.42 -9.49 -8.69
C HIS A 235 -10.70 -8.66 -8.88
N VAL A 236 -11.67 -8.75 -7.97
CA VAL A 236 -12.90 -7.93 -8.03
C VAL A 236 -12.59 -6.42 -7.89
N LEU A 237 -11.68 -6.05 -6.98
CA LEU A 237 -11.22 -4.66 -6.81
C LEU A 237 -10.52 -4.15 -8.08
N MET A 238 -9.66 -4.97 -8.68
CA MET A 238 -8.98 -4.67 -9.94
C MET A 238 -9.96 -4.54 -11.09
N ALA A 239 -10.97 -5.42 -11.18
CA ALA A 239 -12.04 -5.33 -12.16
C ALA A 239 -12.79 -4.00 -12.05
N GLN A 240 -13.17 -3.60 -10.83
CA GLN A 240 -13.82 -2.33 -10.57
C GLN A 240 -12.91 -1.14 -10.94
N THR A 241 -11.63 -1.22 -10.64
CA THR A 241 -10.64 -0.17 -10.94
C THR A 241 -10.49 -0.01 -12.45
N TYR A 242 -10.28 -1.10 -13.19
CA TYR A 242 -10.19 -1.08 -14.65
C TYR A 242 -11.49 -0.61 -15.32
N TYR A 243 -12.65 -1.00 -14.79
CA TYR A 243 -13.94 -0.53 -15.28
C TYR A 243 -14.06 1.00 -15.19
N ARG A 244 -13.65 1.58 -14.06
CA ARG A 244 -13.62 3.06 -13.86
C ARG A 244 -12.64 3.77 -14.78
N MET A 245 -11.52 3.12 -15.11
CA MET A 245 -10.55 3.60 -16.10
C MET A 245 -10.97 3.35 -17.55
N LYS A 246 -12.13 2.72 -17.78
CA LYS A 246 -12.65 2.29 -19.09
C LYS A 246 -11.83 1.21 -19.80
N PHE A 247 -10.98 0.50 -19.06
CA PHE A 247 -10.30 -0.70 -19.52
C PHE A 247 -11.21 -1.93 -19.38
N TYR A 248 -12.28 -1.98 -20.16
CA TYR A 248 -13.35 -2.97 -19.97
C TYR A 248 -12.92 -4.42 -20.25
N LEU A 249 -11.97 -4.64 -21.17
CA LEU A 249 -11.43 -5.97 -21.41
C LEU A 249 -10.59 -6.46 -20.23
N ASN A 250 -9.84 -5.57 -19.59
CA ASN A 250 -9.15 -5.88 -18.34
C ASN A 250 -10.13 -6.22 -17.24
N ALA A 251 -11.17 -5.40 -17.06
CA ALA A 251 -12.19 -5.65 -16.05
C ALA A 251 -12.83 -7.03 -16.25
N ARG A 252 -13.18 -7.37 -17.49
CA ARG A 252 -13.68 -8.69 -17.86
C ARG A 252 -12.73 -9.82 -17.49
N ASP A 253 -11.44 -9.69 -17.81
CA ASP A 253 -10.45 -10.74 -17.53
C ASP A 253 -10.29 -10.95 -16.02
N GLU A 254 -10.20 -9.87 -15.23
CA GLU A 254 -10.16 -9.95 -13.77
C GLU A 254 -11.43 -10.61 -13.18
N LEU A 255 -12.60 -10.35 -13.75
CA LEU A 255 -13.84 -11.01 -13.33
C LEU A 255 -13.84 -12.52 -13.64
N LYS A 256 -13.21 -12.95 -14.74
CA LYS A 256 -13.05 -14.38 -15.05
C LYS A 256 -12.07 -15.07 -14.10
N GLU A 257 -11.03 -14.37 -13.65
CA GLU A 257 -10.14 -14.87 -12.60
C GLU A 257 -10.85 -14.96 -11.25
N ALA A 258 -11.69 -13.96 -10.92
CA ALA A 258 -12.49 -13.95 -9.69
C ALA A 258 -13.59 -15.04 -9.68
N ASP A 259 -14.23 -15.30 -10.83
CA ASP A 259 -15.22 -16.36 -11.02
C ASP A 259 -14.95 -17.14 -12.32
N PRO A 260 -14.18 -18.24 -12.25
CA PRO A 260 -13.85 -19.04 -13.42
C PRO A 260 -15.06 -19.70 -14.09
N THR A 261 -16.21 -19.79 -13.41
CA THR A 261 -17.43 -20.38 -13.96
C THR A 261 -18.29 -19.37 -14.73
N TRP A 262 -18.06 -18.08 -14.52
CA TRP A 262 -18.76 -17.03 -15.24
C TRP A 262 -18.29 -16.98 -16.70
N GLU A 263 -19.24 -17.01 -17.64
CA GLU A 263 -18.95 -16.88 -19.06
C GLU A 263 -19.02 -15.42 -19.49
N PRO A 264 -17.89 -14.79 -19.85
CA PRO A 264 -17.88 -13.36 -20.12
C PRO A 264 -18.68 -13.03 -21.41
N PRO A 265 -19.42 -11.91 -21.43
CA PRO A 265 -20.12 -11.47 -22.63
C PRO A 265 -19.14 -11.13 -23.77
N ASP A 266 -19.61 -11.27 -25.01
CA ASP A 266 -18.88 -10.82 -26.19
C ASP A 266 -18.66 -9.30 -26.10
N PRO A 267 -17.44 -8.76 -26.34
CA PRO A 267 -17.20 -7.32 -26.33
C PRO A 267 -18.03 -6.50 -27.33
N SER A 268 -18.60 -7.14 -28.36
CA SER A 268 -19.53 -6.52 -29.32
C SER A 268 -20.98 -6.48 -28.86
N ASP A 269 -21.31 -7.12 -27.73
CA ASP A 269 -22.64 -7.10 -27.14
C ASP A 269 -23.02 -5.67 -26.71
N PRO A 270 -24.17 -5.12 -27.14
CA PRO A 270 -24.64 -3.80 -26.71
C PRO A 270 -24.74 -3.64 -25.19
N ASP A 271 -24.99 -4.73 -24.47
CA ASP A 271 -25.11 -4.76 -23.01
C ASP A 271 -23.78 -5.13 -22.32
N PHE A 272 -22.67 -5.22 -23.05
CA PHE A 272 -21.36 -5.63 -22.52
C PHE A 272 -20.99 -4.89 -21.23
N LEU A 273 -21.06 -3.56 -21.25
CA LEU A 273 -20.69 -2.73 -20.09
C LEU A 273 -21.64 -2.95 -18.90
N TYR A 274 -22.93 -3.05 -19.16
CA TYR A 274 -23.92 -3.31 -18.12
C TYR A 274 -23.67 -4.66 -17.44
N LYS A 275 -23.42 -5.72 -18.23
CA LYS A 275 -23.13 -7.06 -17.72
C LYS A 275 -21.83 -7.13 -16.92
N LEU A 276 -20.80 -6.35 -17.29
CA LEU A 276 -19.59 -6.23 -16.48
C LEU A 276 -19.89 -5.57 -15.13
N GLN A 277 -20.63 -4.45 -15.14
CA GLN A 277 -21.00 -3.73 -13.93
C GLN A 277 -21.86 -4.60 -12.99
N GLU A 278 -22.85 -5.29 -13.55
CA GLU A 278 -23.72 -6.22 -12.82
C GLU A 278 -22.89 -7.33 -12.14
N LYS A 279 -21.93 -7.92 -12.85
CA LYS A 279 -21.05 -8.93 -12.28
C LYS A 279 -20.12 -8.38 -11.18
N ILE A 280 -19.62 -7.15 -11.34
CA ILE A 280 -18.85 -6.47 -10.28
C ILE A 280 -19.72 -6.31 -9.02
N GLU A 281 -20.96 -5.86 -9.17
CA GLU A 281 -21.89 -5.63 -8.05
C GLU A 281 -22.29 -6.93 -7.36
N GLU A 282 -22.55 -7.99 -8.13
CA GLU A 282 -22.79 -9.35 -7.64
C GLU A 282 -21.63 -9.83 -6.75
N LEU A 283 -20.39 -9.76 -7.26
CA LEU A 283 -19.21 -10.23 -6.53
C LEU A 283 -18.84 -9.34 -5.33
N LEU A 284 -19.26 -8.06 -5.34
CA LEU A 284 -19.15 -7.17 -4.19
C LEU A 284 -20.26 -7.39 -3.15
N GLY A 285 -21.28 -8.22 -3.45
CA GLY A 285 -22.43 -8.46 -2.57
C GLY A 285 -23.37 -7.27 -2.47
N ARG A 286 -23.53 -6.50 -3.55
CA ARG A 286 -24.33 -5.26 -3.60
C ARG A 286 -25.64 -5.39 -4.42
N SER A 287 -26.04 -6.60 -4.77
CA SER A 287 -27.28 -6.92 -5.52
C SER A 287 -28.55 -6.65 -4.74
#